data_AF-A0AAE0UJR8-F1
#
_entry.id   AF-A0AAE0UJR8-F1
#
_cell.length_a   1.000
_cell.length_b   1.000
_cell.length_c   1.000
_cell.angle_alpha   90.00
_cell.angle_beta   90.00
_cell.angle_gamma   90.00
#
_symmetry.space_group_name_H-M   'P 1'
#
loop_
_entity.id
_entity.type
_entity.pdbx_description
1 polymer ?
#
loop_
_entity_poly.entity_id
_entity_poly.type
_entity_poly.pdbx_seq_one_letter_code
_entity_poly.pdbx_strand_id
1 'polypeptide(L)'
;HSEVDLLVCFGSLSCRRTQVRLGPRKSAGPDNIPGSVLRECAEQLADVFPDIFNISLSNAVVPTCLKTTTIVPVPKKSTVSCLNVYRPIALTPIVMKCFERLVMRHIKTQLPPSLDPLQFAYCPNRSTDDAITTTLHLSLTHLDNKDTYVRMLFIDFSSAFNTIIPQHLIEKLSLLGLNTCLCNSILDFLTGRPVSQSESGTASPAPPH
;
A
#
# COMPACT_ATOMS: atom_id res chain seq x y z
N HIS A 1 -2.84 -5.57 -33.35
CA HIS A 1 -1.51 -5.04 -32.96
C HIS A 1 -1.57 -3.52 -32.96
N SER A 2 -0.99 -2.92 -31.93
CA SER A 2 -1.02 -1.50 -31.51
C SER A 2 -2.36 -0.97 -31.02
N GLU A 3 -2.90 -1.59 -29.96
CA GLU A 3 -3.59 -0.80 -28.93
C GLU A 3 -2.52 0.05 -28.26
N VAL A 4 -2.67 1.35 -28.33
CA VAL A 4 -1.85 2.31 -27.61
C VAL A 4 -1.91 1.96 -26.12
N ASP A 5 -0.83 1.38 -25.60
CA ASP A 5 -0.57 1.29 -24.18
C ASP A 5 -0.75 2.70 -23.61
N LEU A 6 -1.86 2.91 -22.89
CA LEU A 6 -2.16 4.19 -22.26
C LEU A 6 -1.12 4.37 -21.15
N LEU A 7 0.03 4.94 -21.49
CA LEU A 7 1.12 5.15 -20.56
C LEU A 7 0.56 5.99 -19.39
N VAL A 8 0.68 5.45 -18.18
CA VAL A 8 0.28 6.17 -16.97
C VAL A 8 1.08 7.46 -16.90
N CYS A 9 0.39 8.59 -17.02
CA CYS A 9 1.01 9.92 -16.97
C CYS A 9 0.38 10.72 -15.83
N PHE A 10 1.20 11.06 -14.85
CA PHE A 10 0.81 11.95 -13.77
C PHE A 10 1.14 13.39 -14.15
N GLY A 11 0.14 14.27 -14.08
CA GLY A 11 0.32 15.71 -14.27
C GLY A 11 0.58 16.46 -12.96
N SER A 12 1.09 17.69 -13.07
CA SER A 12 1.45 18.54 -11.93
C SER A 12 0.30 18.78 -10.95
N LEU A 13 -0.93 18.96 -11.46
CA LEU A 13 -2.13 19.11 -10.63
C LEU A 13 -2.40 17.89 -9.73
N SER A 14 -2.20 16.68 -10.25
CA SER A 14 -2.40 15.44 -9.49
C SER A 14 -1.34 15.26 -8.41
N CYS A 15 -0.09 15.59 -8.72
CA CYS A 15 1.02 15.61 -7.75
C CYS A 15 0.76 16.63 -6.65
N ARG A 16 0.47 17.88 -7.00
CA ARG A 16 0.14 18.96 -6.04
C ARG A 16 -1.02 18.58 -5.12
N ARG A 17 -2.11 18.05 -5.67
CA ARG A 17 -3.26 17.58 -4.87
C ARG A 17 -2.87 16.49 -3.87
N THR A 18 -1.97 15.59 -4.26
CA THR A 18 -1.51 14.49 -3.39
C THR A 18 -0.61 14.98 -2.27
N GLN A 19 0.27 15.95 -2.56
CA GLN A 19 1.15 16.60 -1.60
C GLN A 19 0.39 17.42 -0.57
N VAL A 20 -0.58 18.24 -1.01
CA VAL A 20 -1.39 19.08 -0.09
C VAL A 20 -2.23 18.23 0.89
N ARG A 21 -2.60 17.00 0.47
CA ARG A 21 -3.30 16.00 1.31
C ARG A 21 -2.36 15.17 2.19
N LEU A 22 -1.07 15.49 2.27
CA LEU A 22 -0.17 14.86 3.23
C LEU A 22 -0.50 15.37 4.64
N GLY A 23 -0.54 14.43 5.59
CA GLY A 23 -0.64 14.79 7.00
C GLY A 23 0.68 15.45 7.43
N PRO A 24 0.64 16.64 8.05
CA PRO A 24 1.87 17.36 8.42
C PRO A 24 2.70 16.62 9.48
N ARG A 25 2.04 15.79 10.30
CA ARG A 25 2.67 14.98 11.37
C ARG A 25 3.05 13.57 10.94
N LYS A 26 3.10 13.29 9.63
CA LYS A 26 3.56 11.97 9.16
C LYS A 26 5.05 11.81 9.47
N SER A 27 5.40 10.68 10.08
CA SER A 27 6.80 10.30 10.30
C SER A 27 7.56 10.24 8.99
N ALA A 28 8.73 10.88 8.99
CA ALA A 28 9.65 10.91 7.86
C ALA A 28 10.22 9.51 7.57
N GLY A 29 10.69 9.31 6.34
CA GLY A 29 11.41 8.11 5.94
C GLY A 29 12.90 8.22 6.26
N PRO A 30 13.74 7.36 5.63
CA PRO A 30 15.20 7.39 5.78
C PRO A 30 15.84 8.72 5.35
N ASP A 31 15.16 9.48 4.50
CA ASP A 31 15.58 10.81 4.02
C ASP A 31 15.37 11.93 5.06
N ASN A 32 14.69 11.64 6.17
CA ASN A 32 14.31 12.60 7.21
C ASN A 32 13.52 13.81 6.70
N ILE A 33 12.90 13.73 5.52
CA ILE A 33 12.08 14.81 4.96
C ILE A 33 10.67 14.72 5.57
N PRO A 34 10.22 15.72 6.34
CA PRO A 34 8.89 15.69 6.96
C PRO A 34 7.80 15.96 5.92
N GLY A 35 6.60 15.45 6.20
CA GLY A 35 5.45 15.66 5.31
C GLY A 35 5.02 17.13 5.17
N SER A 36 5.35 17.98 6.14
CA SER A 36 5.11 19.43 6.06
C SER A 36 5.89 20.07 4.92
N VAL A 37 7.15 19.69 4.68
CA VAL A 37 7.98 20.27 3.61
C VAL A 37 7.36 20.03 2.25
N LEU A 38 6.95 18.79 1.94
CA LEU A 38 6.28 18.52 0.65
C LEU A 38 4.94 19.25 0.52
N ARG A 39 4.25 19.51 1.63
CA ARG A 39 2.96 20.20 1.63
C ARG A 39 3.13 21.71 1.42
N GLU A 40 4.10 22.32 2.08
CA GLU A 40 4.40 23.75 1.99
C GLU A 40 5.06 24.10 0.67
N CYS A 41 5.95 23.24 0.16
CA CYS A 41 6.60 23.40 -1.14
C CYS A 41 5.82 22.74 -2.30
N ALA A 42 4.53 22.43 -2.10
CA ALA A 42 3.76 21.67 -3.08
C ALA A 42 3.63 22.38 -4.44
N GLU A 43 3.67 23.72 -4.47
CA GLU A 43 3.57 24.47 -5.72
C GLU A 43 4.87 24.40 -6.52
N GLN A 44 6.00 24.58 -5.84
CA GLN A 44 7.34 24.56 -6.43
C GLN A 44 7.74 23.15 -6.89
N LEU A 45 7.29 22.12 -6.16
CA LEU A 45 7.59 20.73 -6.46
C LEU A 45 6.57 20.09 -7.41
N ALA A 46 5.48 20.79 -7.74
CA ALA A 46 4.39 20.27 -8.56
C ALA A 46 4.86 19.87 -9.96
N ASP A 47 5.85 20.56 -10.52
CA ASP A 47 6.31 20.33 -11.89
C ASP A 47 7.48 19.35 -11.95
N VAL A 48 8.24 19.17 -10.87
CA VAL A 48 9.41 18.27 -10.83
C VAL A 48 9.02 16.80 -10.61
N PHE A 49 8.10 16.55 -9.68
CA PHE A 49 7.73 15.16 -9.35
C PHE A 49 6.99 14.40 -10.46
N PRO A 50 6.10 15.01 -11.26
CA PRO A 50 5.55 14.38 -12.46
C PRO A 50 6.63 13.74 -13.33
N ASP A 51 7.69 14.50 -13.66
CA ASP A 51 8.75 14.02 -14.53
C ASP A 51 9.45 12.81 -13.91
N ILE A 52 9.82 12.89 -12.63
CA ILE A 52 10.45 11.78 -11.90
C ILE A 52 9.55 10.54 -11.90
N PHE A 53 8.26 10.70 -11.60
CA PHE A 53 7.31 9.60 -11.49
C PHE A 53 7.02 8.96 -12.85
N ASN A 54 6.86 9.76 -13.90
CA ASN A 54 6.58 9.28 -15.25
C ASN A 54 7.82 8.60 -15.85
N ILE A 55 9.02 9.13 -15.61
CA ILE A 55 10.29 8.47 -16.00
C ILE A 55 10.43 7.13 -15.26
N SER A 56 10.16 7.09 -13.96
CA SER A 56 10.18 5.85 -13.16
C SER A 56 9.20 4.80 -13.71
N LEU A 57 7.96 5.20 -14.03
CA LEU A 57 6.93 4.30 -14.59
C LEU A 57 7.29 3.81 -15.99
N SER A 58 7.71 4.70 -16.88
CA SER A 58 8.05 4.35 -18.28
C SER A 58 9.21 3.37 -18.36
N ASN A 59 10.20 3.50 -17.47
CA ASN A 59 11.34 2.58 -17.37
C ASN A 59 11.05 1.34 -16.51
N ALA A 60 9.90 1.30 -15.83
CA ALA A 60 9.58 0.29 -14.84
C ALA A 60 10.61 0.14 -13.69
N VAL A 61 11.27 1.24 -13.32
CA VAL A 61 12.34 1.26 -12.30
C VAL A 61 12.07 2.34 -11.27
N VAL A 62 11.91 1.93 -10.02
CA VAL A 62 11.75 2.84 -8.88
C VAL A 62 13.13 3.19 -8.31
N PRO A 63 13.49 4.50 -8.23
CA PRO A 63 14.76 4.93 -7.67
C PRO A 63 15.00 4.33 -6.28
N THR A 64 16.21 3.81 -6.04
CA THR A 64 16.57 3.15 -4.78
C THR A 64 16.27 4.03 -3.57
N CYS A 65 16.60 5.33 -3.64
CA CYS A 65 16.33 6.28 -2.57
C CYS A 65 14.84 6.42 -2.22
N LEU A 66 13.92 6.14 -3.15
CA LEU A 66 12.47 6.18 -2.92
C LEU A 66 11.94 4.87 -2.34
N LYS A 67 12.60 3.73 -2.57
CA LYS A 67 12.19 2.42 -2.03
C LYS A 67 12.93 1.97 -0.77
N THR A 68 13.98 2.69 -0.33
CA THR A 68 14.63 2.47 0.96
C THR A 68 13.65 2.68 2.11
N THR A 69 13.68 1.82 3.13
CA THR A 69 12.77 1.92 4.28
C THR A 69 13.49 1.87 5.62
N THR A 70 12.99 2.63 6.60
CA THR A 70 13.42 2.49 8.00
C THR A 70 12.41 1.63 8.74
N ILE A 71 12.85 0.55 9.39
CA ILE A 71 11.95 -0.27 10.24
C ILE A 71 11.95 0.28 11.66
N VAL A 72 10.76 0.68 12.12
CA VAL A 72 10.53 1.16 13.49
C VAL A 72 9.59 0.19 14.22
N PRO A 73 10.04 -0.46 15.31
CA PRO A 73 9.19 -1.34 16.10
C PRO A 73 8.19 -0.53 16.93
N VAL A 74 6.89 -0.83 16.80
CA VAL A 74 5.82 -0.19 17.60
C VAL A 74 5.12 -1.22 18.50
N PRO A 75 5.02 -0.97 19.83
CA PRO A 75 4.36 -1.91 20.74
C PRO A 75 2.87 -2.13 20.38
N LYS A 76 2.42 -3.39 20.41
CA LYS A 76 1.00 -3.78 20.29
C LYS A 76 0.21 -3.51 21.56
N LYS A 77 0.87 -3.46 22.73
CA LYS A 77 0.29 -3.29 24.07
C LYS A 77 1.20 -2.39 24.91
N SER A 78 0.64 -1.72 25.92
CA SER A 78 1.38 -0.82 26.82
C SER A 78 2.37 -1.54 27.74
N THR A 79 2.10 -2.80 28.10
CA THR A 79 3.01 -3.68 28.84
C THR A 79 3.66 -4.70 27.90
N VAL A 80 4.99 -4.71 27.87
CA VAL A 80 5.79 -5.53 26.95
C VAL A 80 6.47 -6.64 27.75
N SER A 81 6.07 -7.89 27.51
CA SER A 81 6.68 -9.08 28.14
C SER A 81 7.62 -9.85 27.21
N CYS A 82 7.58 -9.60 25.89
CA CYS A 82 8.43 -10.26 24.89
C CYS A 82 8.49 -9.47 23.55
N LEU A 83 9.51 -9.74 22.73
CA LEU A 83 9.76 -9.05 21.44
C LEU A 83 8.63 -9.24 20.40
N ASN A 84 7.87 -10.34 20.46
CA ASN A 84 6.73 -10.62 19.55
C ASN A 84 5.52 -9.66 19.73
N VAL A 85 5.60 -8.76 20.72
CA VAL A 85 4.59 -7.73 20.99
C VAL A 85 4.83 -6.49 20.12
N TYR A 86 5.91 -6.38 19.35
CA TYR A 86 6.10 -5.26 18.43
C TYR A 86 5.52 -5.53 17.04
N ARG A 87 5.01 -4.48 16.39
CA ARG A 87 4.74 -4.45 14.94
C ARG A 87 5.89 -3.70 14.28
N PRO A 88 6.63 -4.31 13.35
CA PRO A 88 7.59 -3.57 12.55
C PRO A 88 6.80 -2.65 11.60
N ILE A 89 7.04 -1.33 11.70
CA ILE A 89 6.49 -0.35 10.77
C ILE A 89 7.60 0.06 9.80
N ALA A 90 7.39 -0.17 8.52
CA ALA A 90 8.27 0.33 7.46
C ALA A 90 7.94 1.79 7.13
N LEU A 91 8.85 2.70 7.43
CA LEU A 91 8.78 4.09 7.03
C LEU A 91 9.44 4.26 5.67
N THR A 92 8.64 4.44 4.63
CA THR A 92 9.09 4.88 3.30
C THR A 92 9.21 6.41 3.24
N PRO A 93 10.07 6.95 2.35
CA PRO A 93 10.14 8.36 2.00
C PRO A 93 8.76 8.95 1.73
N ILE A 94 8.54 10.21 2.14
CA ILE A 94 7.23 10.84 1.93
C ILE A 94 6.93 11.02 0.43
N VAL A 95 7.96 11.27 -0.38
CA VAL A 95 7.86 11.32 -1.84
C VAL A 95 7.31 10.00 -2.39
N MET A 96 7.83 8.86 -1.92
CA MET A 96 7.35 7.54 -2.33
C MET A 96 5.88 7.32 -1.95
N LYS A 97 5.47 7.74 -0.74
CA LYS A 97 4.06 7.69 -0.33
C LYS A 97 3.15 8.53 -1.24
N CYS A 98 3.66 9.60 -1.86
CA CYS A 98 2.91 10.36 -2.87
C CYS A 98 2.78 9.56 -4.16
N PHE A 99 3.87 8.97 -4.63
CA PHE A 99 3.90 8.12 -5.81
C PHE A 99 2.96 6.91 -5.68
N GLU A 100 3.03 6.17 -4.57
CA GLU A 100 2.13 5.06 -4.25
C GLU A 100 0.65 5.47 -4.27
N ARG A 101 0.31 6.66 -3.77
CA ARG A 101 -1.07 7.16 -3.78
C ARG A 101 -1.58 7.44 -5.19
N LEU A 102 -0.73 8.01 -6.05
CA LEU A 102 -1.06 8.26 -7.45
C LEU A 102 -1.26 6.95 -8.20
N VAL A 103 -0.32 6.02 -8.04
CA VAL A 103 -0.38 4.67 -8.59
C VAL A 103 -1.63 3.94 -8.12
N MET A 104 -1.89 3.90 -6.81
CA MET A 104 -3.07 3.23 -6.26
C MET A 104 -4.37 3.84 -6.76
N ARG A 105 -4.44 5.18 -6.89
CA ARG A 105 -5.61 5.84 -7.48
C ARG A 105 -5.82 5.41 -8.93
N HIS A 106 -4.75 5.34 -9.72
CA HIS A 106 -4.81 4.88 -11.10
C HIS A 106 -5.25 3.42 -11.21
N ILE A 107 -4.67 2.52 -10.41
CA ILE A 107 -5.08 1.10 -10.35
C ILE A 107 -6.57 0.98 -10.03
N LYS A 108 -7.07 1.73 -9.04
CA LYS A 108 -8.49 1.73 -8.67
C LYS A 108 -9.42 2.24 -9.78
N THR A 109 -8.94 3.04 -10.73
CA THR A 109 -9.75 3.44 -11.89
C THR A 109 -9.83 2.37 -12.97
N GLN A 110 -8.91 1.41 -12.98
CA GLN A 110 -8.90 0.30 -13.92
C GLN A 110 -9.60 -0.95 -13.37
N LEU A 111 -9.63 -1.11 -12.04
CA LEU A 111 -10.31 -2.22 -11.39
C LEU A 111 -11.81 -1.96 -11.21
N PRO A 112 -12.64 -3.01 -11.18
CA PRO A 112 -14.04 -2.87 -10.81
C PRO A 112 -14.18 -2.34 -9.36
N PRO A 113 -15.33 -1.73 -9.01
CA PRO A 113 -15.57 -1.20 -7.67
C PRO A 113 -15.42 -2.23 -6.54
N SER A 114 -15.67 -3.52 -6.83
CA SER A 114 -15.31 -4.63 -5.97
C SER A 114 -14.83 -5.81 -6.81
N LEU A 115 -13.82 -6.52 -6.33
CA LEU A 115 -13.39 -7.81 -6.89
C LEU A 115 -14.31 -8.95 -6.42
N ASP A 116 -14.87 -8.81 -5.22
CA ASP A 116 -15.81 -9.76 -4.63
C ASP A 116 -16.98 -8.98 -3.97
N PRO A 117 -18.25 -9.29 -4.28
CA PRO A 117 -19.40 -8.67 -3.62
C PRO A 117 -19.40 -8.79 -2.09
N LEU A 118 -18.71 -9.76 -1.51
CA LEU A 118 -18.58 -10.00 -0.06
C LEU A 118 -17.22 -9.52 0.51
N GLN A 119 -16.44 -8.78 -0.25
CA GLN A 119 -15.27 -8.08 0.29
C GLN A 119 -15.68 -6.79 1.02
N PHE A 120 -15.54 -6.75 2.34
CA PHE A 120 -15.89 -5.58 3.14
C PHE A 120 -14.67 -4.70 3.46
N ALA A 121 -13.50 -5.31 3.69
CA ALA A 121 -12.27 -4.59 4.00
C ALA A 121 -11.68 -3.90 2.76
N TYR A 122 -11.12 -2.70 2.97
CA TYR A 122 -10.45 -1.87 1.95
C TYR A 122 -11.34 -1.38 0.79
N CYS A 123 -12.66 -1.61 0.87
CA CYS A 123 -13.66 -1.11 -0.05
C CYS A 123 -14.27 0.21 0.47
N PRO A 124 -14.47 1.22 -0.40
CA PRO A 124 -15.19 2.42 0.00
C PRO A 124 -16.65 2.09 0.36
N ASN A 125 -17.21 2.80 1.33
CA ASN A 125 -18.59 2.66 1.78
C ASN A 125 -18.94 1.25 2.28
N ARG A 126 -17.96 0.53 2.82
CA ARG A 126 -18.14 -0.76 3.51
C ARG A 126 -17.39 -0.74 4.83
N SER A 127 -17.93 -1.43 5.81
CA SER A 127 -17.44 -1.48 7.18
C SER A 127 -17.41 -2.91 7.72
N THR A 128 -16.80 -3.09 8.89
CA THR A 128 -16.87 -4.35 9.64
C THR A 128 -18.29 -4.66 10.09
N ASP A 129 -19.10 -3.64 10.35
CA ASP A 129 -20.49 -3.80 10.79
C ASP A 129 -21.36 -4.35 9.66
N ASP A 130 -21.08 -3.96 8.40
CA ASP A 130 -21.73 -4.54 7.22
C ASP A 130 -21.41 -6.03 7.09
N ALA A 131 -20.16 -6.43 7.35
CA ALA A 131 -19.73 -7.83 7.30
C ALA A 131 -20.43 -8.68 8.36
N ILE A 132 -20.52 -8.16 9.59
CA ILE A 132 -21.18 -8.83 10.73
C ILE A 132 -22.68 -8.94 10.44
N THR A 133 -23.33 -7.82 10.06
CA THR A 133 -24.76 -7.78 9.75
C THR A 133 -25.11 -8.73 8.62
N THR A 134 -24.32 -8.75 7.54
CA THR A 134 -24.54 -9.67 6.41
C THR A 134 -24.43 -11.12 6.86
N THR A 135 -23.39 -11.47 7.63
CA THR A 135 -23.17 -12.82 8.14
C THR A 135 -24.31 -13.28 9.06
N LEU A 136 -24.73 -12.40 9.97
CA LEU A 136 -25.85 -12.67 10.88
C LEU A 136 -27.16 -12.84 10.11
N HIS A 137 -27.46 -11.96 9.16
CA HIS A 137 -28.67 -12.04 8.35
C HIS A 137 -28.74 -13.37 7.60
N LEU A 138 -27.69 -13.75 6.87
CA LEU A 138 -27.61 -15.02 6.15
C LEU A 138 -27.80 -16.23 7.09
N SER A 139 -27.21 -16.16 8.28
CA SER A 139 -27.29 -17.25 9.26
C SER A 139 -28.69 -17.39 9.85
N LEU A 140 -29.29 -16.29 10.29
CA LEU A 140 -30.62 -16.27 10.89
C LEU A 140 -31.69 -16.67 9.88
N THR A 141 -31.64 -16.12 8.66
CA THR A 141 -32.56 -16.50 7.58
C THR A 141 -32.45 -17.97 7.21
N HIS A 142 -31.26 -18.59 7.31
CA HIS A 142 -31.15 -20.03 7.11
C HIS A 142 -31.82 -20.82 8.24
N LEU A 143 -31.65 -20.39 9.49
CA LEU A 143 -32.19 -21.03 10.69
C LEU A 143 -33.71 -20.92 10.84
N ASP A 144 -34.38 -20.04 10.08
CA ASP A 144 -35.85 -20.02 9.99
C ASP A 144 -36.43 -21.31 9.38
N ASN A 145 -35.60 -22.11 8.69
CA ASN A 145 -35.99 -23.40 8.17
C ASN A 145 -35.88 -24.49 9.24
N LYS A 146 -36.92 -25.31 9.40
CA LYS A 146 -36.94 -26.42 10.37
C LYS A 146 -35.81 -27.41 10.12
N ASP A 147 -35.26 -27.92 11.22
CA ASP A 147 -34.23 -28.96 11.25
C ASP A 147 -32.94 -28.62 10.47
N THR A 148 -32.62 -27.32 10.38
CA THR A 148 -31.37 -26.83 9.78
C THR A 148 -30.38 -26.33 10.84
N TYR A 149 -29.12 -26.15 10.45
CA TYR A 149 -28.08 -25.58 11.30
C TYR A 149 -27.04 -24.83 10.45
N VAL A 150 -26.35 -23.87 11.06
CA VAL A 150 -25.27 -23.10 10.42
C VAL A 150 -23.93 -23.51 11.02
N ARG A 151 -22.91 -23.68 10.17
CA ARG A 151 -21.51 -23.84 10.60
C ARG A 151 -20.68 -22.70 10.03
N MET A 152 -19.89 -22.07 10.87
CA MET A 152 -18.96 -21.00 10.47
C MET A 152 -17.53 -21.49 10.61
N LEU A 153 -16.74 -21.31 9.55
CA LEU A 153 -15.30 -21.55 9.55
C LEU A 153 -14.58 -20.21 9.45
N PHE A 154 -13.82 -19.87 10.50
CA PHE A 154 -12.98 -18.68 10.50
C PHE A 154 -11.55 -19.06 10.14
N ILE A 155 -11.02 -18.45 9.08
CA ILE A 155 -9.66 -18.67 8.59
C ILE A 155 -8.91 -17.33 8.69
N ASP A 156 -7.75 -17.35 9.31
CA ASP A 156 -6.86 -16.19 9.40
C ASP A 156 -5.48 -16.51 8.80
N PHE A 157 -4.98 -15.60 7.96
CA PHE A 157 -3.68 -15.76 7.32
C PHE A 157 -2.58 -15.17 8.19
N SER A 158 -1.65 -16.00 8.62
CA SER A 158 -0.47 -15.55 9.35
C SER A 158 0.36 -14.59 8.49
N SER A 159 0.55 -13.36 8.99
CA SER A 159 1.39 -12.34 8.35
C SER A 159 1.09 -12.12 6.85
N ALA A 160 -0.19 -12.01 6.50
CA ALA A 160 -0.66 -11.97 5.10
C ALA A 160 0.11 -11.04 4.14
N PHE A 161 0.61 -9.89 4.62
CA PHE A 161 1.40 -8.96 3.79
C PHE A 161 2.87 -9.36 3.64
N ASN A 162 3.43 -10.07 4.62
CA ASN A 162 4.83 -10.53 4.58
C ASN A 162 4.98 -11.82 3.77
N THR A 163 3.89 -12.53 3.51
CA THR A 163 3.86 -13.80 2.76
C THR A 163 3.48 -13.63 1.30
N ILE A 164 3.29 -12.39 0.83
CA ILE A 164 3.01 -12.10 -0.59
C ILE A 164 4.26 -12.41 -1.41
N ILE A 165 4.10 -13.29 -2.40
CA ILE A 165 5.11 -13.56 -3.43
C ILE A 165 4.93 -12.53 -4.55
N PRO A 166 5.89 -11.61 -4.79
CA PRO A 166 5.71 -10.52 -5.75
C PRO A 166 5.38 -11.00 -7.16
N GLN A 167 5.98 -12.10 -7.63
CA GLN A 167 5.74 -12.65 -8.97
C GLN A 167 4.26 -13.02 -9.18
N HIS A 168 3.65 -13.74 -8.24
CA HIS A 168 2.24 -14.11 -8.32
C HIS A 168 1.30 -12.90 -8.20
N LEU A 169 1.69 -11.86 -7.46
CA LEU A 169 0.93 -10.62 -7.43
C LEU A 169 0.90 -9.97 -8.81
N ILE A 170 2.05 -9.90 -9.49
CA ILE A 170 2.15 -9.29 -10.81
C ILE A 170 1.37 -10.08 -11.86
N GLU A 171 1.45 -11.41 -11.85
CA GLU A 171 0.63 -12.28 -12.71
C GLU A 171 -0.87 -11.96 -12.55
N LYS A 172 -1.35 -11.86 -11.30
CA LYS A 172 -2.74 -11.49 -11.01
C LYS A 172 -3.10 -10.10 -11.50
N LEU A 173 -2.23 -9.11 -11.32
CA LEU A 173 -2.47 -7.75 -11.81
C LEU A 173 -2.52 -7.71 -13.35
N SER A 174 -1.67 -8.47 -14.03
CA SER A 174 -1.70 -8.59 -15.48
C SER A 174 -3.00 -9.24 -15.97
N LEU A 175 -3.49 -10.28 -15.29
CA LEU A 175 -4.78 -10.91 -15.58
C LEU A 175 -5.97 -9.96 -15.37
N LEU A 176 -5.85 -8.99 -14.46
CA LEU A 176 -6.83 -7.93 -14.25
C LEU A 176 -6.74 -6.79 -15.28
N GLY A 177 -5.87 -6.90 -16.29
CA GLY A 177 -5.75 -5.94 -17.38
C GLY A 177 -4.90 -4.72 -17.07
N LEU A 178 -4.08 -4.74 -16.01
CA LEU A 178 -3.14 -3.67 -15.74
C LEU A 178 -1.97 -3.70 -16.75
N ASN A 179 -1.50 -2.51 -17.14
CA ASN A 179 -0.38 -2.35 -18.06
C ASN A 179 0.93 -2.96 -17.51
N THR A 180 1.73 -3.55 -18.40
CA THR A 180 2.97 -4.26 -18.07
C THR A 180 4.03 -3.38 -17.40
N CYS A 181 4.20 -2.12 -17.84
CA CYS A 181 5.16 -1.20 -17.21
C CYS A 181 4.77 -0.92 -15.75
N LEU A 182 3.48 -0.70 -15.48
CA LEU A 182 2.98 -0.49 -14.12
C LEU A 182 3.19 -1.74 -13.25
N CYS A 183 2.86 -2.91 -13.77
CA CYS A 183 3.12 -4.19 -13.13
C CYS A 183 4.62 -4.37 -12.79
N ASN A 184 5.51 -4.07 -13.73
CA ASN A 184 6.95 -4.17 -13.52
C ASN A 184 7.48 -3.12 -12.52
N SER A 185 6.94 -1.90 -12.52
CA SER A 185 7.26 -0.91 -11.47
C SER A 185 6.88 -1.38 -10.08
N ILE A 186 5.72 -2.05 -9.93
CA ILE A 186 5.29 -2.64 -8.66
C ILE A 186 6.24 -3.78 -8.26
N LEU A 187 6.66 -4.61 -9.21
CA LEU A 187 7.65 -5.66 -8.97
C LEU A 187 8.95 -5.07 -8.45
N ASP A 188 9.52 -4.09 -9.18
CA ASP A 188 10.77 -3.43 -8.81
C ASP A 188 10.68 -2.77 -7.42
N PHE A 189 9.53 -2.17 -7.09
CA PHE A 189 9.28 -1.61 -5.77
C PHE A 189 9.28 -2.67 -4.67
N LEU A 190 8.68 -3.84 -4.91
CA LEU A 190 8.57 -4.90 -3.91
C LEU A 190 9.85 -5.72 -3.75
N THR A 191 10.76 -5.68 -4.74
CA THR A 191 12.03 -6.42 -4.75
C THR A 191 13.23 -5.58 -4.33
N GLY A 192 14.21 -6.18 -3.65
CA GLY A 192 15.52 -5.57 -3.40
C GLY A 192 15.47 -4.26 -2.60
N ARG A 193 14.54 -4.12 -1.67
CA ARG A 193 14.38 -2.91 -0.85
C ARG A 193 15.47 -2.82 0.22
N PRO A 194 16.33 -1.79 0.21
CA PRO A 194 17.26 -1.57 1.30
C PRO A 194 16.51 -1.19 2.58
N VAL A 195 16.92 -1.79 3.69
CA VAL A 195 16.32 -1.53 5.00
C VAL A 195 17.38 -0.96 5.93
N SER A 196 17.06 0.17 6.57
CA SER A 196 17.80 0.66 7.73
C SER A 196 17.03 0.32 9.01
N GLN A 197 17.73 -0.09 10.06
CA GLN A 197 17.14 -0.26 11.39
C GLN A 197 17.42 1.01 12.18
N SER A 198 16.37 1.66 12.70
CA SER A 198 16.57 2.71 13.69
C SER A 198 16.67 2.04 15.06
N GLU A 199 17.90 1.83 15.53
CA GLU A 199 18.12 1.63 16.96
C GLU A 199 17.69 2.91 17.67
N SER A 200 16.84 2.77 18.69
CA SER A 200 16.52 3.87 19.60
C SER A 200 17.80 4.30 20.33
N GLY A 201 18.57 5.21 19.74
CA GLY A 201 19.67 5.92 20.41
C GLY A 201 21.00 6.05 19.66
N THR A 202 21.39 5.10 18.81
CA THR A 202 22.70 5.15 18.09
C THR A 202 22.64 4.32 16.83
N ALA A 203 22.94 4.90 15.67
CA ALA A 203 22.89 4.18 14.39
C ALA A 203 24.02 3.14 14.29
N SER A 204 23.66 1.88 14.03
CA SER A 204 24.59 0.85 13.54
C SER A 204 23.99 0.20 12.27
N PRO A 205 24.80 -0.05 11.22
CA PRO A 205 24.30 -0.67 9.99
C PRO A 205 23.99 -2.16 10.22
N ALA A 206 22.78 -2.59 9.87
CA ALA A 206 22.38 -4.00 9.92
C ALA A 206 22.98 -4.79 8.74
N PRO A 207 23.33 -6.08 8.93
CA PRO A 207 23.83 -6.92 7.85
C PRO A 207 22.71 -7.30 6.86
N PRO A 208 23.06 -7.65 5.60
CA PRO A 208 22.08 -8.05 4.60
C PRO A 208 21.44 -9.41 4.96
N HIS A 209 20.11 -9.49 4.78
CA HIS A 209 19.35 -10.75 4.75
C HIS A 209 19.26 -11.27 3.31
#